data_AF-A0A384LKW7-F1
#
_entry.id   AF-A0A384LKW7-F1
#
_cell.length_a   1.000
_cell.length_b   1.000
_cell.length_c   1.000
_cell.angle_alpha   90.00
_cell.angle_beta   90.00
_cell.angle_gamma   90.00
#
_symmetry.space_group_name_H-M   'P 1'
#
loop_
_entity.id
_entity.type
_entity.pdbx_description
1 polymer ?
#
loop_
_entity_poly.entity_id
_entity_poly.type
_entity_poly.pdbx_seq_one_letter_code
_entity_poly.pdbx_strand_id
1 'polypeptide(L)'
;MRQPSTEHLRLGLAVLLIFTPLWGPALGLTGPTYTYESAEIGVEDNRLVVPDRDARSELWHGIDGFACSVGSSVTRYCALEAATLNGTLAVDHPDVQSSSSGHLDVEERYLAYYDGRVFERESTWEDGRYVLSTARVPAAAALDEVARPPDRYPTAWTAIENGSGTADRELWPTDAGARVFEVDGDYYLVYRTGVDRPLPSSPAAEEALTWFAVVLGSAMLFGRDDDDDWS
;
A
#
# COMPACT_ATOMS: atom_id res chain seq x y z
N MET A 1 -25.00 11.66 -42.24
CA MET A 1 -23.77 10.94 -41.83
C MET A 1 -23.76 9.62 -42.58
N ARG A 2 -22.81 9.39 -43.50
CA ARG A 2 -22.68 8.11 -44.23
C ARG A 2 -22.12 7.08 -43.24
N GLN A 3 -22.78 5.93 -43.10
CA GLN A 3 -22.21 4.80 -42.36
C GLN A 3 -20.93 4.34 -43.08
N PRO A 4 -19.85 4.04 -42.34
CA PRO A 4 -18.64 3.48 -42.93
C PRO A 4 -18.96 2.14 -43.61
N SER A 5 -18.32 1.87 -44.76
CA SER A 5 -18.45 0.56 -45.42
C SER A 5 -17.91 -0.55 -44.49
N THR A 6 -18.48 -1.75 -44.64
CA THR A 6 -18.07 -2.95 -43.89
C THR A 6 -16.57 -3.24 -44.00
N GLU A 7 -15.98 -2.93 -45.15
CA GLU A 7 -14.54 -3.07 -45.43
C GLU A 7 -13.68 -2.12 -44.59
N HIS A 8 -14.07 -0.84 -44.46
CA HIS A 8 -13.37 0.11 -43.60
C HIS A 8 -13.49 -0.26 -42.12
N LEU A 9 -14.61 -0.85 -41.72
CA LEU A 9 -14.86 -1.31 -40.37
C LEU A 9 -13.98 -2.53 -40.02
N ARG A 10 -13.86 -3.48 -40.96
CA ARG A 10 -12.95 -4.64 -40.85
C ARG A 10 -11.49 -4.20 -40.77
N LEU A 11 -11.08 -3.27 -41.63
CA LEU A 11 -9.69 -2.78 -41.67
C LEU A 11 -9.34 -2.03 -40.37
N GLY A 12 -10.25 -1.20 -39.87
CA GLY A 12 -10.10 -0.53 -38.58
C GLY A 12 -9.99 -1.52 -37.41
N LEU A 13 -10.84 -2.54 -37.36
CA LEU A 13 -10.79 -3.58 -36.33
C LEU A 13 -9.50 -4.42 -36.41
N ALA A 14 -9.06 -4.78 -37.61
CA ALA A 14 -7.84 -5.55 -37.84
C ALA A 14 -6.60 -4.80 -37.31
N VAL A 15 -6.50 -3.51 -37.62
CA VAL A 15 -5.43 -2.64 -37.09
C VAL A 15 -5.52 -2.54 -35.57
N LEU A 16 -6.71 -2.30 -35.02
CA LEU A 16 -6.91 -2.21 -33.57
C LEU A 16 -6.45 -3.50 -32.86
N LEU A 17 -6.77 -4.66 -33.41
CA LEU A 17 -6.35 -5.98 -32.90
C LEU A 17 -4.83 -6.19 -33.01
N ILE A 18 -4.18 -5.83 -34.12
CA ILE A 18 -2.72 -5.96 -34.26
C ILE A 18 -1.98 -5.10 -33.24
N PHE A 19 -2.52 -3.94 -32.90
CA PHE A 19 -1.94 -3.04 -31.92
C PHE A 19 -2.31 -3.36 -30.46
N THR A 20 -3.02 -4.46 -30.18
CA THR A 20 -3.31 -4.91 -28.80
C THR A 20 -2.10 -4.97 -27.88
N PRO A 21 -0.88 -5.38 -28.29
CA PRO A 21 0.27 -5.36 -27.37
C PRO A 21 0.60 -3.94 -26.86
N LEU A 22 0.21 -2.91 -27.60
CA LEU A 22 0.49 -1.51 -27.27
C LEU A 22 -0.50 -0.92 -26.25
N TRP A 23 -1.76 -1.35 -26.27
CA TRP A 23 -2.84 -0.80 -25.43
C TRP A 23 -3.49 -1.81 -24.47
N GLY A 24 -3.38 -3.10 -24.74
CA GLY A 24 -3.94 -4.19 -23.94
C GLY A 24 -3.41 -4.23 -22.50
N PRO A 25 -2.08 -4.10 -22.26
CA PRO A 25 -1.55 -4.01 -20.90
C PRO A 25 -2.14 -2.83 -20.11
N ALA A 26 -2.41 -1.70 -20.76
CA ALA A 26 -2.98 -0.52 -20.11
C ALA A 26 -4.47 -0.69 -19.74
N LEU A 27 -5.16 -1.70 -20.29
CA LEU A 27 -6.54 -2.01 -19.92
C LEU A 27 -6.66 -2.93 -18.71
N GLY A 28 -5.55 -3.51 -18.22
CA GLY A 28 -5.54 -4.28 -16.96
C GLY A 28 -6.67 -5.30 -16.86
N LEU A 29 -7.00 -5.99 -17.97
CA LEU A 29 -8.17 -6.89 -18.05
C LEU A 29 -8.06 -8.08 -17.09
N THR A 30 -6.88 -8.31 -16.53
CA THR A 30 -6.51 -9.38 -15.63
C THR A 30 -5.63 -8.78 -14.52
N GLY A 31 -5.76 -9.28 -13.29
CA GLY A 31 -4.98 -8.79 -12.15
C GLY A 31 -5.79 -8.05 -11.08
N PRO A 32 -5.23 -7.89 -9.87
CA PRO A 32 -5.92 -7.21 -8.77
C PRO A 32 -5.87 -5.69 -8.93
N THR A 33 -7.00 -5.03 -8.70
CA THR A 33 -7.07 -3.59 -8.45
C THR A 33 -7.14 -3.37 -6.94
N TYR A 34 -6.21 -2.59 -6.41
CA TYR A 34 -6.14 -2.26 -4.99
C TYR A 34 -6.81 -0.91 -4.76
N THR A 35 -7.70 -0.83 -3.79
CA THR A 35 -8.38 0.41 -3.38
C THR A 35 -7.78 0.91 -2.09
N TYR A 36 -7.43 2.19 -2.08
CA TYR A 36 -6.88 2.91 -0.95
C TYR A 36 -7.81 4.07 -0.59
N GLU A 37 -8.01 4.27 0.70
CA GLU A 37 -8.75 5.40 1.25
C GLU A 37 -7.85 6.22 2.16
N SER A 38 -8.27 7.43 2.46
CA SER A 38 -7.58 8.31 3.39
C SER A 38 -8.45 8.69 4.59
N ALA A 39 -7.80 8.97 5.71
CA ALA A 39 -8.42 9.57 6.88
C ALA A 39 -7.45 10.53 7.55
N GLU A 40 -7.97 11.61 8.14
CA GLU A 40 -7.16 12.55 8.90
C GLU A 40 -6.60 11.90 10.18
N ILE A 41 -5.36 12.23 10.50
CA ILE A 41 -4.71 11.91 11.76
C ILE A 41 -4.10 13.18 12.32
N GLY A 42 -4.27 13.40 13.62
CA GLY A 42 -3.85 14.64 14.25
C GLY A 42 -3.37 14.44 15.67
N VAL A 43 -3.07 15.57 16.30
CA VAL A 43 -2.63 15.62 17.70
C VAL A 43 -3.57 16.49 18.51
N GLU A 44 -4.16 15.90 19.55
CA GLU A 44 -4.96 16.61 20.55
C GLU A 44 -4.40 16.34 21.93
N ASP A 45 -4.13 17.38 22.73
CA ASP A 45 -3.57 17.24 24.09
C ASP A 45 -2.33 16.33 24.16
N ASN A 46 -1.45 16.44 23.15
CA ASN A 46 -0.26 15.59 22.99
C ASN A 46 -0.59 14.07 22.88
N ARG A 47 -1.72 13.75 22.26
CA ARG A 47 -2.16 12.40 21.92
C ARG A 47 -2.46 12.30 20.43
N LEU A 48 -2.14 11.17 19.86
CA LEU A 48 -2.41 10.82 18.48
C LEU A 48 -3.89 10.44 18.35
N VAL A 49 -4.61 11.12 17.46
CA VAL A 49 -6.07 11.00 17.29
C VAL A 49 -6.40 10.73 15.84
N VAL A 50 -7.25 9.73 15.60
CA VAL A 50 -7.92 9.48 14.32
C VAL A 50 -9.41 9.74 14.57
N PRO A 51 -9.94 10.91 14.16
CA PRO A 51 -11.31 11.31 14.49
C PRO A 51 -12.36 10.38 13.89
N ASP A 52 -12.12 9.95 12.65
CA ASP A 52 -13.01 9.05 11.92
C ASP A 52 -13.07 7.66 12.61
N ARG A 53 -14.29 7.22 12.91
CA ARG A 53 -14.52 5.93 13.56
C ARG A 53 -14.41 4.76 12.59
N ASP A 54 -14.89 4.93 11.36
CA ASP A 54 -14.90 3.88 10.35
C ASP A 54 -13.47 3.64 9.84
N ALA A 55 -12.69 4.72 9.69
CA ALA A 55 -11.25 4.60 9.42
C ALA A 55 -10.54 3.79 10.51
N ARG A 56 -10.83 4.04 11.80
CA ARG A 56 -10.20 3.29 12.91
C ARG A 56 -10.46 1.79 12.87
N SER A 57 -11.60 1.33 12.34
CA SER A 57 -11.84 -0.11 12.16
C SER A 57 -10.99 -0.71 11.03
N GLU A 58 -10.63 0.08 10.03
CA GLU A 58 -9.76 -0.35 8.93
C GLU A 58 -8.27 -0.38 9.32
N LEU A 59 -7.88 0.27 10.43
CA LEU A 59 -6.52 0.26 10.98
C LEU A 59 -6.17 -1.01 11.78
N TRP A 60 -6.78 -2.14 11.49
CA TRP A 60 -6.55 -3.38 12.24
C TRP A 60 -5.13 -3.96 12.06
N HIS A 61 -4.43 -3.55 11.01
CA HIS A 61 -3.01 -3.79 10.79
C HIS A 61 -2.09 -2.75 11.44
N GLY A 62 -2.64 -1.72 12.09
CA GLY A 62 -1.88 -0.64 12.71
C GLY A 62 -1.48 0.46 11.73
N ILE A 63 -0.57 1.32 12.20
CA ILE A 63 -0.02 2.47 11.48
C ILE A 63 1.49 2.26 11.36
N ASP A 64 2.03 2.31 10.13
CA ASP A 64 3.45 2.25 9.83
C ASP A 64 4.22 3.27 10.67
N GLY A 65 5.33 2.85 11.29
CA GLY A 65 6.11 3.65 12.24
C GLY A 65 5.57 3.68 13.67
N PHE A 66 4.33 3.23 13.93
CA PHE A 66 3.72 3.17 15.25
C PHE A 66 3.20 1.77 15.60
N ALA A 67 3.98 1.04 16.40
CA ALA A 67 3.52 -0.22 16.96
C ALA A 67 2.45 0.00 18.05
N CYS A 68 1.67 -1.05 18.32
CA CYS A 68 0.64 -1.10 19.38
C CYS A 68 -0.47 -0.06 19.24
N SER A 69 -0.56 0.53 18.04
CA SER A 69 -1.42 1.64 17.63
C SER A 69 -2.91 1.29 17.63
N VAL A 70 -3.72 2.33 17.51
CA VAL A 70 -5.18 2.27 17.43
C VAL A 70 -5.60 1.29 16.32
N GLY A 71 -6.59 0.45 16.60
CA GLY A 71 -7.11 -0.56 15.67
C GLY A 71 -6.41 -1.92 15.79
N SER A 72 -5.15 -1.96 16.25
CA SER A 72 -4.43 -3.22 16.42
C SER A 72 -4.94 -4.03 17.63
N SER A 73 -4.94 -5.37 17.51
CA SER A 73 -5.21 -6.25 18.65
C SER A 73 -4.09 -6.14 19.70
N VAL A 74 -4.44 -6.26 20.99
CA VAL A 74 -3.41 -6.30 22.04
C VAL A 74 -2.61 -7.60 21.90
N THR A 75 -1.41 -7.48 21.33
CA THR A 75 -0.50 -8.61 21.15
C THR A 75 0.33 -8.86 22.41
N ARG A 76 0.88 -10.07 22.55
CA ARG A 76 1.88 -10.38 23.59
C ARG A 76 3.06 -9.41 23.52
N TYR A 77 3.45 -9.03 22.30
CA TYR A 77 4.51 -8.06 22.06
C TYR A 77 4.19 -6.71 22.72
N CYS A 78 3.00 -6.14 22.45
CA CYS A 78 2.59 -4.88 23.05
C CYS A 78 2.47 -4.91 24.58
N ALA A 79 2.05 -6.05 25.15
CA ALA A 79 2.01 -6.23 26.60
C ALA A 79 3.41 -6.27 27.23
N LEU A 80 4.41 -6.83 26.53
CA LEU A 80 5.79 -6.86 26.99
C LEU A 80 6.45 -5.48 26.88
N GLU A 81 6.21 -4.76 25.78
CA GLU A 81 6.69 -3.38 25.61
C GLU A 81 6.16 -2.46 26.71
N ALA A 82 4.90 -2.65 27.12
CA ALA A 82 4.29 -1.87 28.20
C ALA A 82 5.01 -2.02 29.56
N ALA A 83 5.80 -3.09 29.75
CA ALA A 83 6.61 -3.26 30.96
C ALA A 83 7.72 -2.21 31.09
N THR A 84 8.15 -1.59 29.98
CA THR A 84 9.20 -0.56 29.95
C THR A 84 8.68 0.86 30.22
N LEU A 85 7.35 1.06 30.27
CA LEU A 85 6.76 2.40 30.45
C LEU A 85 7.12 3.08 31.77
N ASN A 86 7.52 2.31 32.78
CA ASN A 86 7.83 2.79 34.13
C ASN A 86 9.25 2.44 34.59
N GLY A 87 10.15 2.15 33.65
CA GLY A 87 11.53 1.81 33.99
C GLY A 87 12.23 1.05 32.89
N THR A 88 13.39 0.50 33.23
CA THR A 88 14.20 -0.25 32.28
C THR A 88 14.02 -1.75 32.49
N LEU A 89 14.16 -2.51 31.41
CA LEU A 89 14.14 -3.98 31.44
C LEU A 89 15.44 -4.52 30.85
N ALA A 90 16.25 -5.18 31.67
CA ALA A 90 17.41 -5.91 31.19
C ALA A 90 16.97 -7.26 30.61
N VAL A 91 17.39 -7.57 29.39
CA VAL A 91 17.00 -8.76 28.66
C VAL A 91 18.24 -9.52 28.18
N ASP A 92 18.27 -10.80 28.51
CA ASP A 92 19.22 -11.77 27.97
C ASP A 92 18.70 -12.28 26.62
N HIS A 93 19.34 -11.89 25.53
CA HIS A 93 19.03 -12.43 24.22
C HIS A 93 19.87 -13.70 23.98
N PRO A 94 19.26 -14.89 23.79
CA PRO A 94 19.99 -16.16 23.78
C PRO A 94 21.06 -16.23 22.68
N ASP A 95 20.82 -15.57 21.55
CA ASP A 95 21.72 -15.60 20.39
C ASP A 95 22.69 -14.42 20.29
N VAL A 96 22.59 -13.41 21.17
CA VAL A 96 23.46 -12.21 21.12
C VAL A 96 24.41 -12.22 22.30
N GLN A 97 25.69 -12.49 22.02
CA GLN A 97 26.75 -12.51 23.04
C GLN A 97 27.49 -11.16 23.12
N SER A 98 27.36 -10.31 22.10
CA SER A 98 27.98 -8.99 22.03
C SER A 98 27.22 -8.10 21.03
N SER A 99 27.15 -6.79 21.30
CA SER A 99 26.56 -5.81 20.37
C SER A 99 27.59 -4.72 20.00
N SER A 100 27.78 -4.48 18.71
CA SER A 100 28.64 -3.38 18.21
C SER A 100 27.86 -2.09 17.97
N SER A 101 26.57 -2.17 17.65
CA SER A 101 25.66 -1.02 17.55
C SER A 101 25.36 -0.43 18.92
N GLY A 102 25.34 -1.28 19.95
CA GLY A 102 24.97 -0.91 21.31
C GLY A 102 23.46 -0.70 21.49
N HIS A 103 22.66 -0.95 20.46
CA HIS A 103 21.19 -0.83 20.46
C HIS A 103 20.57 -1.91 19.57
N LEU A 104 19.29 -2.18 19.79
CA LEU A 104 18.46 -3.02 18.94
C LEU A 104 17.82 -2.18 17.83
N ASP A 105 17.91 -2.69 16.61
CA ASP A 105 17.10 -2.20 15.51
C ASP A 105 15.65 -2.66 15.72
N VAL A 106 14.71 -1.74 15.50
CA VAL A 106 13.27 -1.99 15.56
C VAL A 106 12.63 -1.54 14.26
N GLU A 107 11.61 -2.26 13.82
CA GLU A 107 10.85 -1.89 12.62
C GLU A 107 10.04 -0.62 12.87
N GLU A 108 9.26 -0.58 13.96
CA GLU A 108 8.59 0.63 14.42
C GLU A 108 9.36 1.28 15.57
N ARG A 109 9.87 2.49 15.32
CA ARG A 109 10.53 3.32 16.34
C ARG A 109 9.58 3.73 17.47
N TYR A 110 8.31 4.00 17.14
CA TYR A 110 7.34 4.50 18.10
C TYR A 110 6.31 3.46 18.54
N LEU A 111 5.81 3.67 19.74
CA LEU A 111 4.68 2.99 20.36
C LEU A 111 3.55 4.01 20.53
N ALA A 112 2.36 3.71 20.04
CA ALA A 112 1.17 4.53 20.31
C ALA A 112 0.12 3.66 20.98
N TYR A 113 -0.18 3.85 22.27
CA TYR A 113 -1.20 3.04 22.94
C TYR A 113 -2.62 3.53 22.64
N TYR A 114 -3.64 2.76 23.04
CA TYR A 114 -5.06 3.07 22.80
C TYR A 114 -5.49 4.47 23.30
N ASP A 115 -4.81 5.01 24.31
CA ASP A 115 -5.07 6.37 24.84
C ASP A 115 -4.35 7.49 24.06
N GLY A 116 -3.80 7.17 22.89
CA GLY A 116 -3.12 8.08 21.97
C GLY A 116 -1.74 8.56 22.46
N ARG A 117 -1.26 8.12 23.63
CA ARG A 117 0.06 8.50 24.11
C ARG A 117 1.14 7.82 23.27
N VAL A 118 2.10 8.62 22.81
CA VAL A 118 3.22 8.17 21.98
C VAL A 118 4.50 8.06 22.81
N PHE A 119 5.23 6.97 22.63
CA PHE A 119 6.51 6.69 23.25
C PHE A 119 7.52 6.26 22.19
N GLU A 120 8.78 6.61 22.36
CA GLU A 120 9.89 6.12 21.56
C GLU A 120 10.53 4.91 22.25
N ARG A 121 10.88 3.89 21.47
CA ARG A 121 11.66 2.75 21.95
C ARG A 121 13.13 3.13 22.04
N GLU A 122 13.74 2.77 23.15
CA GLU A 122 15.16 2.94 23.39
C GLU A 122 15.77 1.62 23.83
N SER A 123 17.04 1.42 23.46
CA SER A 123 17.81 0.29 23.95
C SER A 123 19.29 0.64 24.05
N THR A 124 19.93 0.12 25.09
CA THR A 124 21.38 0.20 25.29
C THR A 124 21.96 -1.19 25.53
N TRP A 125 23.26 -1.37 25.31
CA TRP A 125 24.00 -2.58 25.63
C TRP A 125 24.85 -2.38 26.88
N GLU A 126 24.53 -3.09 27.96
CA GLU A 126 25.15 -2.94 29.28
C GLU A 126 25.43 -4.33 29.88
N ASP A 127 26.64 -4.54 30.38
CA ASP A 127 27.06 -5.78 31.06
C ASP A 127 26.69 -7.07 30.31
N GLY A 128 26.85 -7.06 28.98
CA GLY A 128 26.59 -8.22 28.12
C GLY A 128 25.11 -8.47 27.80
N ARG A 129 24.23 -7.49 28.06
CA ARG A 129 22.77 -7.61 27.90
C ARG A 129 22.19 -6.35 27.29
N TYR A 130 20.99 -6.45 26.70
CA TYR A 130 20.25 -5.26 26.30
C TYR A 130 19.44 -4.72 27.47
N VAL A 131 19.43 -3.41 27.63
CA VAL A 131 18.57 -2.69 28.56
C VAL A 131 17.57 -1.91 27.73
N LEU A 132 16.29 -2.27 27.84
CA LEU A 132 15.20 -1.68 27.08
C LEU A 132 14.50 -0.61 27.92
N SER A 133 14.18 0.52 27.30
CA SER A 133 13.37 1.57 27.89
C SER A 133 12.40 2.15 26.87
N THR A 134 11.40 2.86 27.37
CA THR A 134 10.55 3.71 26.52
C THR A 134 10.52 5.13 27.07
N ALA A 135 10.68 6.09 26.18
CA ALA A 135 10.67 7.50 26.50
C ALA A 135 9.36 8.12 26.00
N ARG A 136 8.67 8.90 26.85
CA ARG A 136 7.48 9.62 26.40
C ARG A 136 7.91 10.76 25.46
N VAL A 137 7.36 10.78 24.25
CA VAL A 137 7.67 11.81 23.24
C VAL A 137 6.44 12.65 22.89
N PRO A 138 6.64 13.87 22.35
CA PRO A 138 5.55 14.63 21.76
C PRO A 138 4.96 13.90 20.56
N ALA A 139 3.64 13.73 20.52
CA ALA A 139 2.96 13.02 19.43
C ALA A 139 3.16 13.72 18.07
N ALA A 140 3.23 15.06 18.06
CA ALA A 140 3.48 15.83 16.85
C ALA A 140 4.87 15.53 16.26
N ALA A 141 5.90 15.51 17.11
CA ALA A 141 7.26 15.20 16.66
C ALA A 141 7.39 13.78 16.10
N ALA A 142 6.68 12.81 16.69
CA ALA A 142 6.66 11.45 16.15
C ALA A 142 5.90 11.36 14.82
N LEU A 143 4.80 12.11 14.65
CA LEU A 143 4.10 12.19 13.37
C LEU A 143 4.97 12.82 12.28
N ASP A 144 5.66 13.92 12.59
CA ASP A 144 6.62 14.57 11.68
C ASP A 144 7.68 13.60 11.19
N GLU A 145 8.22 12.77 12.08
CA GLU A 145 9.29 11.84 11.72
C GLU A 145 8.80 10.65 10.88
N VAL A 146 7.58 10.18 11.12
CA VAL A 146 6.98 9.04 10.41
C VAL A 146 6.34 9.47 9.07
N ALA A 147 5.88 10.71 8.98
CA ALA A 147 5.18 11.22 7.82
C ALA A 147 6.05 11.21 6.57
N ARG A 148 5.42 10.89 5.43
CA ARG A 148 6.06 10.83 4.13
C ARG A 148 5.50 11.93 3.21
N PRO A 149 6.33 12.50 2.32
CA PRO A 149 5.82 13.39 1.29
C PRO A 149 4.99 12.57 0.28
N PRO A 150 3.78 13.02 -0.07
CA PRO A 150 2.87 12.25 -0.92
C PRO A 150 3.22 12.33 -2.41
N ASP A 151 4.09 13.26 -2.84
CA ASP A 151 4.48 13.45 -4.25
C ASP A 151 5.00 12.19 -4.93
N ARG A 152 5.59 11.27 -4.15
CA ARG A 152 6.13 10.00 -4.65
C ARG A 152 5.09 8.89 -4.75
N TYR A 153 3.85 9.16 -4.35
CA TYR A 153 2.76 8.20 -4.23
C TYR A 153 1.47 8.78 -4.84
N PRO A 154 1.35 8.82 -6.18
CA PRO A 154 0.19 9.44 -6.84
C PRO A 154 -1.16 8.86 -6.41
N THR A 155 -1.24 7.56 -6.16
CA THR A 155 -2.46 6.92 -5.65
C THR A 155 -2.79 7.37 -4.22
N ALA A 156 -1.78 7.56 -3.36
CA ALA A 156 -1.99 8.08 -2.01
C ALA A 156 -2.44 9.54 -2.06
N TRP A 157 -1.81 10.37 -2.90
CA TRP A 157 -2.25 11.74 -3.17
C TRP A 157 -3.71 11.79 -3.63
N THR A 158 -4.08 10.93 -4.59
CA THR A 158 -5.46 10.81 -5.07
C THR A 158 -6.43 10.41 -3.96
N ALA A 159 -6.03 9.48 -3.08
CA ALA A 159 -6.85 9.08 -1.94
C ALA A 159 -7.02 10.21 -0.91
N ILE A 160 -5.99 11.03 -0.70
CA ILE A 160 -6.06 12.21 0.18
C ILE A 160 -6.99 13.28 -0.42
N GLU A 161 -6.84 13.60 -1.70
CA GLU A 161 -7.66 14.64 -2.34
C GLU A 161 -9.12 14.24 -2.56
N ASN A 162 -9.36 12.98 -2.97
CA ASN A 162 -10.68 12.53 -3.44
C ASN A 162 -11.36 11.55 -2.47
N GLY A 163 -10.72 11.21 -1.35
CA GLY A 163 -11.18 10.20 -0.40
C GLY A 163 -10.85 8.75 -0.80
N SER A 164 -10.60 8.48 -2.08
CA SER A 164 -10.18 7.16 -2.56
C SER A 164 -9.24 7.22 -3.77
N GLY A 165 -8.37 6.24 -3.90
CA GLY A 165 -7.48 6.06 -5.05
C GLY A 165 -7.27 4.57 -5.35
N THR A 166 -7.08 4.24 -6.62
CA THR A 166 -6.83 2.85 -7.05
C THR A 166 -5.42 2.66 -7.62
N ALA A 167 -4.91 1.45 -7.53
CA ALA A 167 -3.66 1.04 -8.16
C ALA A 167 -3.75 -0.39 -8.69
N ASP A 168 -3.09 -0.66 -9.83
CA ASP A 168 -3.00 -2.01 -10.41
C ASP A 168 -1.91 -2.86 -9.75
N ARG A 169 -1.13 -2.25 -8.84
CA ARG A 169 -0.10 -2.91 -8.04
C ARG A 169 -0.22 -2.48 -6.60
N GLU A 170 0.07 -3.40 -5.70
CA GLU A 170 0.10 -3.11 -4.27
C GLU A 170 1.18 -2.06 -3.98
N LEU A 171 0.80 -0.95 -3.34
CA LEU A 171 1.72 0.12 -2.98
C LEU A 171 2.65 -0.28 -1.83
N TRP A 172 2.10 -1.03 -0.88
CA TRP A 172 2.79 -1.65 0.25
C TRP A 172 2.01 -2.85 0.76
N PRO A 173 2.70 -3.85 1.34
CA PRO A 173 2.05 -5.02 1.94
C PRO A 173 0.97 -4.62 2.94
N THR A 174 -0.10 -5.41 3.01
CA THR A 174 -1.25 -5.09 3.88
C THR A 174 -0.88 -5.08 5.35
N ASP A 175 -0.02 -6.01 5.73
CA ASP A 175 0.50 -6.20 7.08
C ASP A 175 1.44 -5.08 7.52
N ALA A 176 1.92 -4.23 6.60
CA ALA A 176 2.66 -3.01 6.94
C ALA A 176 1.76 -1.88 7.50
N GLY A 177 0.43 -2.04 7.47
CA GLY A 177 -0.51 -1.08 8.04
C GLY A 177 -0.72 0.18 7.20
N ALA A 178 -1.38 1.16 7.81
CA ALA A 178 -1.66 2.46 7.22
C ALA A 178 -0.40 3.34 7.21
N ARG A 179 -0.18 4.11 6.15
CA ARG A 179 0.97 5.03 6.07
C ARG A 179 0.57 6.46 6.35
N VAL A 180 1.44 7.19 7.06
CA VAL A 180 1.26 8.61 7.37
C VAL A 180 1.84 9.46 6.25
N PHE A 181 1.08 10.45 5.81
CA PHE A 181 1.46 11.46 4.82
C PHE A 181 1.24 12.85 5.39
N GLU A 182 2.13 13.79 5.08
CA GLU A 182 1.98 15.21 5.40
C GLU A 182 1.55 15.97 4.14
N VAL A 183 0.48 16.77 4.24
CA VAL A 183 0.02 17.67 3.16
C VAL A 183 -0.31 19.02 3.78
N ASP A 184 0.40 20.07 3.35
CA ASP A 184 0.18 21.45 3.80
C ASP A 184 0.17 21.65 5.33
N GLY A 185 0.89 20.81 6.06
CA GLY A 185 0.98 20.84 7.53
C GLY A 185 -0.08 20.00 8.27
N ASP A 186 -0.99 19.36 7.54
CA ASP A 186 -1.94 18.38 8.05
C ASP A 186 -1.45 16.96 7.76
N TYR A 187 -1.89 15.98 8.56
CA TYR A 187 -1.47 14.59 8.39
C TYR A 187 -2.65 13.69 8.02
N TYR A 188 -2.35 12.74 7.14
CA TYR A 188 -3.32 11.78 6.62
C TYR A 188 -2.78 10.37 6.74
N LEU A 189 -3.64 9.45 7.17
CA LEU A 189 -3.44 8.03 7.00
C LEU A 189 -3.96 7.62 5.63
N VAL A 190 -3.17 6.85 4.89
CA VAL A 190 -3.65 6.12 3.72
C VAL A 190 -3.56 4.63 4.01
N TYR A 191 -4.67 3.94 3.83
CA TYR A 191 -4.81 2.51 4.13
C TYR A 191 -5.56 1.81 3.01
N ARG A 192 -5.35 0.50 2.89
CA ARG A 192 -6.00 -0.31 1.86
C ARG A 192 -7.34 -0.82 2.38
N THR A 193 -8.42 -0.54 1.66
CA THR A 193 -9.78 -1.01 2.01
C THR A 193 -10.24 -2.19 1.16
N GLY A 194 -9.66 -2.39 -0.02
CA GLY A 194 -10.15 -3.41 -0.94
C GLY A 194 -9.12 -3.99 -1.90
N VAL A 195 -9.42 -5.20 -2.38
CA VAL A 195 -8.75 -5.83 -3.52
C VAL A 195 -9.82 -6.42 -4.43
N ASP A 196 -10.09 -5.73 -5.53
CA ASP A 196 -10.97 -6.24 -6.57
C ASP A 196 -10.17 -7.17 -7.50
N ARG A 197 -10.71 -8.36 -7.77
CA ARG A 197 -10.09 -9.35 -8.67
C ARG A 197 -11.06 -9.66 -9.81
N PRO A 198 -11.09 -8.85 -10.89
CA PRO A 198 -12.00 -9.08 -12.01
C PRO A 198 -11.79 -10.47 -12.66
N LEU A 199 -10.54 -10.95 -12.75
CA LEU A 199 -10.16 -12.30 -13.18
C LEU A 199 -8.90 -12.76 -12.42
N PRO A 200 -8.67 -14.08 -12.25
CA PRO A 200 -7.39 -14.58 -11.73
C PRO A 200 -6.24 -14.05 -12.59
N SER A 201 -5.23 -13.44 -11.96
CA SER A 201 -4.02 -12.99 -12.66
C SER A 201 -3.38 -14.17 -13.38
N SER A 202 -3.33 -14.14 -14.71
CA SER A 202 -2.71 -15.19 -15.50
C SER A 202 -1.92 -14.54 -16.63
N PRO A 203 -0.61 -14.29 -16.40
CA PRO A 203 0.27 -13.73 -17.42
C PRO A 203 0.23 -14.54 -18.72
N ALA A 204 0.10 -15.86 -18.61
CA ALA A 204 -0.03 -16.76 -19.76
C ALA A 204 -1.35 -16.57 -20.52
N ALA A 205 -2.45 -16.25 -19.84
CA ALA A 205 -3.73 -15.96 -20.51
C ALA A 205 -3.71 -14.59 -21.19
N GLU A 206 -3.11 -13.58 -20.56
CA GLU A 206 -2.92 -12.25 -21.18
C GLU A 206 -2.03 -12.34 -22.42
N GLU A 207 -0.94 -13.09 -22.33
CA GLU A 207 -0.03 -13.34 -23.46
C GLU A 207 -0.74 -14.12 -24.58
N ALA A 208 -1.51 -15.16 -24.24
CA ALA A 208 -2.28 -15.92 -25.22
C ALA A 208 -3.36 -15.05 -25.90
N LEU A 209 -4.12 -14.24 -25.16
CA LEU A 209 -5.13 -13.34 -25.70
C LEU A 209 -4.51 -12.28 -26.61
N THR A 210 -3.38 -11.72 -26.21
CA THR A 210 -2.61 -10.76 -27.03
C THR A 210 -2.14 -11.42 -28.32
N TRP A 211 -1.59 -12.63 -28.24
CA TRP A 211 -1.18 -13.39 -29.42
C TRP A 211 -2.36 -13.70 -30.35
N PHE A 212 -3.49 -14.18 -29.81
CA PHE A 212 -4.69 -14.45 -30.57
C PHE A 212 -5.25 -13.19 -31.24
N ALA A 213 -5.25 -12.06 -30.56
CA ALA A 213 -5.68 -10.78 -31.14
C ALA A 213 -4.79 -10.37 -32.31
N VAL A 214 -3.46 -10.46 -32.17
CA VAL A 214 -2.52 -10.14 -33.26
C VAL A 214 -2.70 -11.09 -34.45
N VAL A 215 -2.86 -12.39 -34.20
CA VAL A 215 -3.09 -13.39 -35.27
C VAL A 215 -4.41 -13.15 -35.98
N LEU A 216 -5.49 -12.92 -35.24
CA LEU A 216 -6.80 -12.64 -35.80
C LEU A 216 -6.81 -11.33 -36.59
N GLY A 217 -6.19 -10.27 -36.05
CA GLY A 217 -6.04 -8.99 -36.73
C GLY A 217 -5.23 -9.12 -38.02
N SER A 218 -4.13 -9.89 -38.00
CA SER A 218 -3.33 -10.18 -39.19
C SER A 218 -4.11 -10.99 -40.22
N ALA A 219 -4.85 -12.01 -39.80
CA ALA A 219 -5.71 -12.79 -40.68
C ALA A 219 -6.83 -11.95 -41.30
N MET A 220 -7.42 -11.02 -40.55
CA MET A 220 -8.42 -10.09 -41.08
C MET A 220 -7.82 -9.08 -42.07
N LEU A 221 -6.58 -8.64 -41.85
CA LEU A 221 -5.89 -7.67 -42.70
C LEU A 221 -5.36 -8.28 -44.00
N PHE A 222 -4.89 -9.53 -43.95
CA PHE A 222 -4.22 -10.20 -45.08
C PHE A 222 -5.00 -11.37 -45.68
N GLY A 223 -6.07 -11.83 -45.02
CA GLY A 223 -6.97 -12.84 -45.55
C GLY A 223 -7.75 -12.27 -46.72
N ARG A 224 -7.54 -12.85 -47.91
CA ARG A 224 -8.25 -12.48 -49.14
C ARG A 224 -9.76 -12.57 -48.91
N ASP A 225 -10.47 -11.55 -49.35
CA ASP A 225 -11.85 -11.75 -49.74
C ASP A 225 -11.82 -12.65 -50.97
N ASP A 226 -12.16 -13.93 -50.79
CA ASP A 226 -12.50 -14.79 -51.91
C ASP A 226 -13.84 -14.26 -52.46
N ASP A 227 -13.76 -13.19 -53.25
CA ASP A 227 -14.81 -12.87 -54.21
C ASP A 227 -14.83 -14.02 -55.22
N ASP A 228 -15.76 -14.94 -54.99
CA ASP A 228 -16.23 -15.92 -55.96
C ASP A 228 -16.70 -15.19 -57.22
N ASP A 229 -15.79 -14.95 -58.16
CA ASP A 229 -16.13 -14.57 -59.52
C ASP A 229 -16.54 -15.86 -60.26
N TRP A 230 -17.85 -16.11 -60.23
CA TRP A 230 -18.49 -17.18 -61.01
C TRP A 230 -18.34 -16.87 -62.51
N SER A 231 -17.61 -17.72 -63.23
CA SER A 231 -17.71 -17.87 -64.69
C SER A 231 -18.02 -19.31 -65.07
#